data_AF-A0AAQ3KEE3-F1
#
_entry.id   AF-A0AAQ3KEE3-F1
#
_cell.length_a   1.000
_cell.length_b   1.000
_cell.length_c   1.000
_cell.angle_alpha   90.00
_cell.angle_beta   90.00
_cell.angle_gamma   90.00
#
_symmetry.space_group_name_H-M   'P 1'
#
loop_
_entity.id
_entity.type
_entity.pdbx_description
1 polymer ?
#
loop_
_entity_poly.entity_id
_entity_poly.type
_entity_poly.pdbx_seq_one_letter_code
_entity_poly.pdbx_strand_id
1 'polypeptide(L)'
;MNLMGTNTTLSQSLAPRSRRLPLFLHLILCLSLLLGLSEGGKRRVSIPDELDDVVDDEEDEEWKRWGQRKTTMPDLPPPDFSTMSPLEIQAEMMKRHTGPSLGFVKLRPGVPRSRENVPVIAMRWSHVLRTGSLEARFMAVDLNTIMFTMERGQDMEELKEFVLSQPEAYEIKIGEQLYRRPGDPPLDEVVESLREKSSSTSHGHDGDSLYPNDEL
;
A
#
# COMPACT_ATOMS: atom_id res chain seq x y z
N MET A 1 -86.06 -5.61 8.71
CA MET A 1 -85.70 -4.75 7.57
C MET A 1 -84.93 -3.55 8.11
N ASN A 2 -83.81 -3.21 7.48
CA ASN A 2 -82.74 -2.30 7.95
C ASN A 2 -83.15 -0.83 8.17
N LEU A 3 -82.37 -0.14 9.02
CA LEU A 3 -81.48 1.04 8.77
C LEU A 3 -81.43 1.92 10.05
N MET A 4 -80.30 2.02 10.78
CA MET A 4 -79.06 2.80 10.55
C MET A 4 -79.22 4.31 10.85
N GLY A 5 -78.35 4.87 11.72
CA GLY A 5 -78.07 6.31 11.79
C GLY A 5 -78.02 6.94 13.20
N THR A 6 -76.81 7.18 13.68
CA THR A 6 -76.39 7.83 14.95
C THR A 6 -76.29 9.35 14.84
N ASN A 7 -76.36 10.08 15.97
CA ASN A 7 -75.68 11.37 16.29
C ASN A 7 -76.14 11.82 17.71
N THR A 8 -75.50 12.65 18.54
CA THR A 8 -74.15 13.21 18.78
C THR A 8 -74.30 14.11 20.03
N THR A 9 -73.16 14.44 20.67
CA THR A 9 -72.89 15.62 21.53
C THR A 9 -73.14 15.54 23.04
N LEU A 10 -72.04 15.61 23.80
CA LEU A 10 -72.01 15.98 25.21
C LEU A 10 -70.94 17.06 25.43
N SER A 11 -71.43 18.24 25.83
CA SER A 11 -70.98 19.12 26.91
C SER A 11 -69.55 19.68 27.05
N GLN A 12 -69.58 20.80 27.80
CA GLN A 12 -68.54 21.39 28.66
C GLN A 12 -67.65 22.44 27.97
N SER A 13 -67.17 23.53 28.58
CA SER A 13 -67.35 24.23 29.86
C SER A 13 -66.32 25.39 29.80
N LEU A 14 -66.67 26.60 30.22
CA LEU A 14 -65.79 27.78 30.14
C LEU A 14 -64.71 27.79 31.25
N ALA A 15 -63.45 28.00 30.88
CA ALA A 15 -62.31 28.24 31.78
C ALA A 15 -61.72 29.67 31.58
N PRO A 16 -60.96 30.22 32.56
CA PRO A 16 -60.80 31.66 32.78
C PRO A 16 -59.79 32.36 31.85
N ARG A 17 -60.10 33.63 31.47
CA ARG A 17 -59.24 34.51 30.64
C ARG A 17 -57.91 34.83 31.34
N SER A 18 -56.85 34.11 30.94
CA SER A 18 -55.47 34.39 31.35
C SER A 18 -54.95 35.70 30.73
N ARG A 19 -54.68 36.71 31.58
CA ARG A 19 -54.06 38.00 31.19
C ARG A 19 -52.60 37.88 30.70
N ARG A 20 -52.03 36.66 30.62
CA ARG A 20 -50.66 36.42 30.12
C ARG A 20 -50.60 36.20 28.61
N LEU A 21 -51.74 35.97 27.95
CA LEU A 21 -51.82 35.77 26.51
C LEU A 21 -51.32 36.96 25.66
N PRO A 22 -51.66 38.24 25.96
CA PRO A 22 -51.19 39.36 25.14
C PRO A 22 -49.68 39.60 25.28
N LEU A 23 -49.11 39.34 26.47
CA LEU A 23 -47.66 39.42 26.69
C LEU A 23 -46.92 38.32 25.92
N PHE A 24 -47.47 37.11 25.88
CA PHE A 24 -46.92 36.02 25.09
C PHE A 24 -46.98 36.32 23.59
N LEU A 25 -48.09 36.90 23.11
CA LEU A 25 -48.22 37.34 21.72
C LEU A 25 -47.27 38.48 21.37
N HIS A 26 -47.06 39.45 22.26
CA HIS A 26 -46.08 40.53 22.05
C HIS A 26 -44.65 40.01 22.07
N LEU A 27 -44.34 39.04 22.94
CA LEU A 27 -43.03 38.38 22.97
C LEU A 27 -42.78 37.62 21.66
N ILE A 28 -43.77 36.88 21.16
CA ILE A 28 -43.69 36.18 19.87
C ILE A 28 -43.52 37.18 18.71
N LEU A 29 -44.25 38.30 18.72
CA LEU A 29 -44.14 39.34 17.69
C LEU A 29 -42.77 40.04 17.74
N CYS A 30 -42.23 40.33 18.92
CA CYS A 30 -40.88 40.90 19.05
C CYS A 30 -39.82 39.89 18.61
N LEU A 31 -39.97 38.61 18.95
CA LEU A 31 -39.06 37.56 18.53
C LEU A 31 -39.10 37.34 17.01
N SER A 32 -40.28 37.40 16.38
CA SER A 32 -40.39 37.31 14.92
C SER A 32 -39.83 38.54 14.20
N LEU A 33 -39.92 39.74 14.79
CA LEU A 33 -39.28 40.94 14.25
C LEU A 33 -37.74 40.87 14.37
N LEU A 34 -37.22 40.29 15.46
CA LEU A 34 -35.77 40.06 15.66
C LEU A 34 -35.22 38.93 14.77
N LEU A 35 -36.03 37.92 14.45
CA LEU A 35 -35.66 36.82 13.53
C LEU A 35 -35.84 37.21 12.05
N GLY A 36 -36.65 38.23 11.75
CA GLY A 36 -36.97 38.69 10.40
C GLY A 36 -35.92 39.58 9.72
N LEU A 37 -34.79 39.85 10.37
CA LEU A 37 -33.67 40.65 9.82
C LEU A 37 -32.43 39.79 9.51
N SER A 38 -32.64 38.52 9.16
CA SER A 38 -31.67 37.74 8.41
C SER A 38 -32.22 37.46 7.01
N GLU A 39 -32.50 38.53 6.27
CA GLU A 39 -32.46 38.47 4.80
C GLU A 39 -30.99 38.42 4.35
N GLY A 40 -30.31 37.37 4.82
CA GLY A 40 -29.09 36.87 4.23
C GLY A 40 -29.50 36.25 2.92
N GLY A 41 -29.74 37.09 1.91
CA GLY A 41 -29.84 36.69 0.53
C GLY A 41 -28.66 35.79 0.27
N LYS A 42 -28.93 34.48 0.22
CA LYS A 42 -27.99 33.49 -0.28
C LYS A 42 -27.78 33.89 -1.73
N ARG A 43 -26.81 34.77 -1.96
CA ARG A 43 -26.11 34.85 -3.22
C ARG A 43 -25.53 33.46 -3.38
N ARG A 44 -26.31 32.57 -3.99
CA ARG A 44 -25.74 31.36 -4.57
C ARG A 44 -24.77 31.93 -5.58
N VAL A 45 -23.50 31.95 -5.22
CA VAL A 45 -22.44 32.08 -6.21
C VAL A 45 -22.64 30.85 -7.08
N SER A 46 -23.39 31.02 -8.16
CA SER A 46 -23.50 30.03 -9.21
C SER A 46 -22.15 30.14 -9.89
N ILE A 47 -21.21 29.30 -9.46
CA ILE A 47 -20.00 29.08 -10.24
C ILE A 47 -20.52 28.57 -11.59
N PRO A 48 -20.31 29.30 -12.69
CA PRO A 48 -20.65 28.77 -14.01
C PRO A 48 -19.94 27.41 -14.15
N ASP A 49 -20.68 26.40 -14.60
CA ASP A 49 -20.16 25.03 -14.80
C ASP A 49 -19.12 24.98 -15.95
N GLU A 50 -18.94 26.11 -16.64
CA GLU A 50 -17.91 26.35 -17.64
C GLU A 50 -16.60 26.76 -16.93
N LEU A 51 -15.93 25.79 -16.30
CA LEU A 51 -14.53 25.90 -15.83
C LEU A 51 -13.53 25.43 -16.91
N ASP A 52 -13.94 25.47 -18.19
CA ASP A 52 -13.12 25.04 -19.33
C ASP A 52 -12.05 26.09 -19.71
N ASP A 53 -12.19 27.32 -19.18
CA ASP A 53 -11.24 28.41 -19.35
C ASP A 53 -10.16 28.47 -18.25
N VAL A 54 -10.29 27.67 -17.20
CA VAL A 54 -9.30 27.54 -16.12
C VAL A 54 -8.22 26.56 -16.58
N VAL A 55 -7.17 27.11 -17.18
CA VAL A 55 -5.94 26.36 -17.44
C VAL A 55 -5.27 26.10 -16.10
N ASP A 56 -5.37 24.87 -15.59
CA ASP A 56 -4.67 24.43 -14.39
C ASP A 56 -3.17 24.28 -14.69
N ASP A 57 -2.41 25.34 -14.43
CA ASP A 57 -0.96 25.41 -14.60
C ASP A 57 -0.18 24.91 -13.38
N GLU A 58 -0.87 24.45 -12.32
CA GLU A 58 -0.27 23.99 -11.07
C GLU A 58 0.07 22.48 -11.07
N GLU A 59 -0.50 21.67 -11.97
CA GLU A 59 -0.08 20.28 -12.15
C GLU A 59 1.33 20.24 -12.76
N ASP A 60 2.28 19.70 -11.99
CA ASP A 60 3.66 19.54 -12.42
C ASP A 60 3.78 18.61 -13.66
N GLU A 61 4.88 18.79 -14.39
CA GLU A 61 5.19 17.98 -15.57
C GLU A 61 5.28 16.47 -15.25
N GLU A 62 5.50 16.13 -13.98
CA GLU A 62 5.61 14.75 -13.50
C GLU A 62 4.23 14.10 -13.36
N TRP A 63 3.25 14.81 -12.78
CA TRP A 63 1.85 14.41 -12.67
C TRP A 63 1.17 14.31 -14.04
N LYS A 64 1.45 15.23 -14.96
CA LYS A 64 0.95 15.16 -16.36
C LYS A 64 1.43 13.93 -17.12
N ARG A 65 2.61 13.40 -16.75
CA ARG A 65 3.20 12.19 -17.34
C ARG A 65 2.73 10.92 -16.64
N TRP A 66 2.18 11.04 -15.44
CA TRP A 66 1.63 9.92 -14.70
C TRP A 66 0.43 9.31 -15.45
N GLY A 67 0.48 8.00 -15.71
CA GLY A 67 -0.55 7.29 -16.49
C GLY A 67 -0.38 7.34 -18.02
N GLN A 68 0.51 8.18 -18.56
CA GLN A 68 0.87 8.09 -19.97
C GLN A 68 1.64 6.79 -20.20
N ARG A 69 1.23 6.00 -21.21
CA ARG A 69 2.02 4.83 -21.62
C ARG A 69 3.40 5.34 -22.04
N LYS A 70 4.44 4.98 -21.27
CA LYS A 70 5.85 5.23 -21.63
C LYS A 70 5.96 4.88 -23.11
N THR A 71 6.29 5.86 -23.94
CA THR A 71 6.48 5.65 -25.37
C THR A 71 7.37 4.44 -25.52
N THR A 72 6.84 3.34 -26.06
CA THR A 72 7.63 2.18 -26.44
C THR A 72 8.79 2.77 -27.22
N MET A 73 10.00 2.64 -26.67
CA MET A 73 11.20 3.20 -27.28
C MET A 73 11.12 2.88 -28.77
N PRO A 74 11.18 3.87 -29.68
CA PRO A 74 11.26 3.57 -31.10
C PRO A 74 12.41 2.57 -31.29
N ASP A 75 12.34 1.71 -32.30
CA ASP A 75 13.40 0.75 -32.66
C ASP A 75 14.75 1.48 -32.77
N LEU A 76 15.41 1.69 -31.64
CA LEU A 76 16.71 2.33 -31.57
C LEU A 76 17.66 1.32 -32.18
N PRO A 77 18.58 1.75 -33.05
CA PRO A 77 19.58 0.85 -33.58
C PRO A 77 20.25 0.09 -32.42
N PRO A 78 20.57 -1.19 -32.63
CA PRO A 78 21.25 -1.97 -31.61
C PRO A 78 22.50 -1.22 -31.15
N PRO A 79 22.80 -1.18 -29.84
CA PRO A 79 24.02 -0.59 -29.35
C PRO A 79 25.24 -1.22 -30.03
N ASP A 80 26.27 -0.43 -30.31
CA ASP A 80 27.54 -0.99 -30.76
C ASP A 80 28.23 -1.67 -29.57
N PHE A 81 28.15 -2.99 -29.53
CA PHE A 81 28.74 -3.80 -28.47
C PHE A 81 30.26 -4.00 -28.64
N SER A 82 30.86 -3.57 -29.76
CA SER A 82 32.29 -3.76 -30.05
C SER A 82 33.22 -3.02 -29.07
N THR A 83 32.75 -1.89 -28.54
CA THR A 83 33.53 -1.04 -27.62
C THR A 83 33.18 -1.22 -26.14
N MET A 84 32.15 -2.01 -25.82
CA MET A 84 31.63 -2.15 -24.45
C MET A 84 32.22 -3.35 -23.72
N SER A 85 32.35 -3.25 -22.40
CA SER A 85 32.68 -4.40 -21.55
C SER A 85 31.48 -5.37 -21.42
N PRO A 86 31.70 -6.67 -21.15
CA PRO A 86 30.62 -7.64 -20.98
C PRO A 86 29.53 -7.23 -19.97
N LEU A 87 29.93 -6.52 -18.91
CA LEU A 87 29.01 -6.01 -17.88
C LEU A 87 28.12 -4.87 -18.41
N GLU A 88 28.70 -3.95 -19.18
CA GLU A 88 27.96 -2.84 -19.81
C GLU A 88 27.00 -3.35 -20.87
N ILE A 89 27.43 -4.35 -21.67
CA ILE A 89 26.57 -5.03 -22.64
C ILE A 89 25.34 -5.62 -21.96
N GLN A 90 25.53 -6.34 -20.84
CA GLN A 90 24.42 -6.92 -20.10
C GLN A 90 23.48 -5.85 -19.52
N ALA A 91 24.03 -4.78 -18.94
CA ALA A 91 23.23 -3.67 -18.41
C ALA A 91 22.39 -3.01 -19.52
N GLU A 92 22.96 -2.82 -20.71
CA GLU A 92 22.26 -2.25 -21.85
C GLU A 92 21.19 -3.20 -22.40
N MET A 93 21.46 -4.51 -22.43
CA MET A 93 20.46 -5.53 -22.78
C MET A 93 19.28 -5.54 -21.79
N MET A 94 19.55 -5.40 -20.47
CA MET A 94 18.48 -5.35 -19.46
C MET A 94 17.58 -4.12 -19.60
N LYS A 95 18.11 -2.95 -19.95
CA LYS A 95 17.29 -1.75 -20.18
C LYS A 95 16.27 -1.91 -21.31
N ARG A 96 16.60 -2.73 -22.30
CA ARG A 96 15.75 -2.98 -23.48
C ARG A 96 14.94 -4.27 -23.35
N HIS A 97 15.12 -5.04 -22.28
CA HIS A 97 14.48 -6.35 -22.12
C HIS A 97 12.98 -6.19 -21.87
N THR A 98 12.19 -6.53 -22.88
CA THR A 98 10.72 -6.44 -22.83
C THR A 98 10.05 -7.81 -22.63
N GLY A 99 10.81 -8.90 -22.71
CA GLY A 99 10.28 -10.27 -22.62
C GLY A 99 10.08 -10.79 -21.20
N PRO A 100 9.61 -12.05 -21.08
CA PRO A 100 9.50 -12.73 -19.80
C PRO A 100 10.84 -12.76 -19.09
N SER A 101 10.79 -12.61 -17.77
CA SER A 101 11.97 -12.57 -16.91
C SER A 101 11.79 -13.48 -15.71
N LEU A 102 12.89 -14.07 -15.27
CA LEU A 102 12.97 -14.93 -14.10
C LEU A 102 14.11 -14.45 -13.21
N GLY A 103 13.92 -14.51 -11.90
CA GLY A 103 14.98 -14.28 -10.96
C GLY A 103 14.76 -14.96 -9.62
N PHE A 104 15.73 -14.79 -8.73
CA PHE A 104 15.75 -15.38 -7.41
C PHE A 104 15.98 -14.31 -6.37
N VAL A 105 15.25 -14.37 -5.27
CA VAL A 105 15.44 -13.54 -4.09
C VAL A 105 15.96 -14.43 -2.97
N LYS A 106 17.13 -14.06 -2.43
CA LYS A 106 17.67 -14.61 -1.20
C LYS A 106 17.11 -13.84 -0.03
N LEU A 107 16.51 -14.57 0.91
CA LEU A 107 15.98 -14.02 2.14
C LEU A 107 17.11 -13.80 3.16
N ARG A 108 16.88 -12.87 4.08
CA ARG A 108 17.83 -12.50 5.14
C ARG A 108 18.28 -13.72 5.94
N PRO A 109 19.58 -14.04 5.95
CA PRO A 109 20.10 -15.18 6.70
C PRO A 109 20.02 -14.91 8.22
N GLY A 110 20.01 -15.97 9.02
CA GLY A 110 19.95 -15.88 10.49
C GLY A 110 18.55 -15.73 11.09
N VAL A 111 17.52 -15.51 10.27
CA VAL A 111 16.11 -15.54 10.74
C VAL A 111 15.58 -16.98 10.62
N PRO A 112 15.14 -17.61 11.71
CA PRO A 112 14.57 -18.95 11.66
C PRO A 112 13.27 -18.95 10.86
N ARG A 113 13.15 -19.83 9.87
CA ARG A 113 11.96 -19.97 9.03
C ARG A 113 11.58 -21.44 8.90
N SER A 114 10.27 -21.72 8.94
CA SER A 114 9.73 -23.03 8.59
C SER A 114 9.39 -23.11 7.09
N ARG A 115 9.10 -24.31 6.60
CA ARG A 115 8.75 -24.54 5.18
C ARG A 115 7.45 -23.83 4.79
N GLU A 116 6.59 -23.54 5.75
CA GLU A 116 5.29 -22.88 5.56
C GLU A 116 5.44 -21.35 5.50
N ASN A 117 6.49 -20.78 6.09
CA ASN A 117 6.68 -19.32 6.15
C ASN A 117 7.02 -18.70 4.79
N VAL A 118 7.91 -19.35 4.02
CA VAL A 118 8.38 -18.80 2.74
C VAL A 118 7.28 -18.73 1.67
N PRO A 119 6.43 -19.76 1.50
CA PRO A 119 5.26 -19.68 0.62
C PRO A 119 4.32 -18.53 0.99
N VAL A 120 4.13 -18.26 2.29
CA VAL A 120 3.30 -17.14 2.76
C VAL A 120 3.91 -15.78 2.36
N ILE A 121 5.23 -15.61 2.50
CA ILE A 121 5.93 -14.41 2.05
C ILE A 121 5.78 -14.24 0.53
N ALA A 122 6.03 -15.30 -0.24
CA ALA A 122 5.91 -15.30 -1.70
C ALA A 122 4.49 -14.94 -2.15
N MET A 123 3.48 -15.53 -1.51
CA MET A 123 2.07 -15.24 -1.80
C MET A 123 1.72 -13.78 -1.49
N ARG A 124 2.17 -13.27 -0.34
CA ARG A 124 1.94 -11.87 0.07
C ARG A 124 2.57 -10.90 -0.93
N TRP A 125 3.83 -11.11 -1.32
CA TRP A 125 4.51 -10.28 -2.31
C TRP A 125 3.82 -10.31 -3.68
N SER A 126 3.42 -11.50 -4.14
CA SER A 126 2.64 -11.64 -5.39
C SER A 126 1.33 -10.87 -5.33
N HIS A 127 0.65 -10.87 -4.17
CA HIS A 127 -0.59 -10.13 -4.00
C HIS A 127 -0.39 -8.61 -4.04
N VAL A 128 0.62 -8.11 -3.31
CA VAL A 128 0.96 -6.68 -3.26
C VAL A 128 1.35 -6.16 -4.64
N LEU A 129 2.17 -6.90 -5.38
CA LEU A 129 2.57 -6.49 -6.73
C LEU A 129 1.40 -6.50 -7.70
N ARG A 130 0.53 -7.52 -7.62
CA ARG A 130 -0.70 -7.55 -8.42
C ARG A 130 -1.62 -6.35 -8.12
N THR A 131 -1.71 -5.91 -6.87
CA THR A 131 -2.46 -4.68 -6.54
C THR A 131 -1.79 -3.42 -7.08
N GLY A 132 -0.46 -3.43 -7.25
CA GLY A 132 0.30 -2.37 -7.90
C GLY A 132 0.35 -2.46 -9.43
N SER A 133 -0.50 -3.28 -10.07
CA SER A 133 -0.47 -3.54 -11.51
C SER A 133 0.85 -4.12 -12.05
N LEU A 134 1.65 -4.73 -11.18
CA LEU A 134 2.88 -5.43 -11.52
C LEU A 134 2.62 -6.94 -11.60
N GLU A 135 2.73 -7.49 -12.82
CA GLU A 135 2.48 -8.91 -13.11
C GLU A 135 3.69 -9.79 -12.81
N ALA A 136 4.11 -9.78 -11.54
CA ALA A 136 5.16 -10.67 -11.03
C ALA A 136 4.56 -11.73 -10.09
N ARG A 137 4.99 -12.98 -10.26
CA ARG A 137 4.57 -14.12 -9.45
C ARG A 137 5.75 -14.71 -8.71
N PHE A 138 5.64 -14.80 -7.39
CA PHE A 138 6.65 -15.37 -6.52
C PHE A 138 6.29 -16.79 -6.10
N MET A 139 7.30 -17.64 -6.00
CA MET A 139 7.20 -19.06 -5.64
C MET A 139 8.32 -19.42 -4.67
N ALA A 140 7.99 -20.09 -3.57
CA ALA A 140 9.00 -20.59 -2.64
C ALA A 140 9.81 -21.72 -3.28
N VAL A 141 11.14 -21.64 -3.21
CA VAL A 141 12.04 -22.71 -3.66
C VAL A 141 12.62 -23.43 -2.45
N ASP A 142 13.20 -22.68 -1.52
CA ASP A 142 13.84 -23.17 -0.29
C ASP A 142 13.45 -22.31 0.92
N LEU A 143 13.94 -22.67 2.11
CA LEU A 143 13.73 -21.90 3.35
C LEU A 143 14.26 -20.44 3.29
N ASN A 144 15.24 -20.18 2.42
CA ASN A 144 15.88 -18.87 2.26
C ASN A 144 15.85 -18.36 0.81
N THR A 145 15.11 -19.00 -0.09
CA THR A 145 15.10 -18.63 -1.51
C THR A 145 13.66 -18.59 -2.03
N ILE A 146 13.30 -17.46 -2.65
CA ILE A 146 12.05 -17.29 -3.40
C ILE A 146 12.42 -17.06 -4.87
N MET A 147 11.77 -17.74 -5.79
CA MET A 147 11.89 -17.47 -7.22
C MET A 147 10.75 -16.56 -7.66
N PHE A 148 10.99 -15.69 -8.63
CA PHE A 148 9.92 -14.92 -9.26
C PHE A 148 9.95 -15.05 -10.77
N THR A 149 8.78 -15.01 -11.38
CA THR A 149 8.57 -14.89 -12.82
C THR A 149 7.81 -13.60 -13.10
N MET A 150 8.16 -12.88 -14.16
CA MET A 150 7.46 -11.68 -14.61
C MET A 150 7.24 -11.74 -16.11
N GLU A 151 6.04 -11.43 -16.59
CA GLU A 151 5.71 -11.50 -18.01
C GLU A 151 6.29 -10.31 -18.80
N ARG A 152 6.18 -9.11 -18.23
CA ARG A 152 6.66 -7.85 -18.83
C ARG A 152 7.97 -7.41 -18.19
N GLY A 153 9.11 -7.69 -18.84
CA GLY A 153 10.45 -7.30 -18.35
C GLY A 153 10.67 -5.79 -18.11
N GLN A 154 9.82 -4.94 -18.70
CA GLN A 154 9.90 -3.47 -18.60
C GLN A 154 9.75 -2.95 -17.17
N ASP A 155 9.00 -3.65 -16.33
CA ASP A 155 8.69 -3.21 -14.97
C ASP A 155 9.69 -3.80 -13.93
N MET A 156 10.86 -4.27 -14.41
CA MET A 156 11.87 -4.93 -13.57
C MET A 156 12.50 -4.00 -12.53
N GLU A 157 12.66 -2.73 -12.85
CA GLU A 157 13.22 -1.75 -11.91
C GLU A 157 12.31 -1.55 -10.70
N GLU A 158 10.99 -1.45 -10.94
CA GLU A 158 9.97 -1.33 -9.91
C GLU A 158 9.91 -2.61 -9.05
N LEU A 159 10.04 -3.78 -9.68
CA LEU A 159 10.14 -5.04 -8.96
C LEU A 159 11.38 -5.10 -8.07
N LYS A 160 12.53 -4.67 -8.58
CA LYS A 160 13.79 -4.63 -7.84
C LYS A 160 13.68 -3.73 -6.62
N GLU A 161 13.15 -2.52 -6.81
CA GLU A 161 12.91 -1.57 -5.72
C GLU A 161 11.95 -2.14 -4.67
N PHE A 162 10.83 -2.71 -5.11
CA PHE A 162 9.88 -3.36 -4.21
C PHE A 162 10.57 -4.46 -3.40
N VAL A 163 11.26 -5.41 -4.03
CA VAL A 163 11.92 -6.52 -3.33
C VAL A 163 12.95 -6.00 -2.33
N LEU A 164 13.80 -5.05 -2.75
CA LEU A 164 14.83 -4.48 -1.88
C LEU A 164 14.25 -3.60 -0.77
N SER A 165 13.00 -3.15 -0.86
CA SER A 165 12.30 -2.49 0.25
C SER A 165 11.87 -3.49 1.35
N GLN A 166 11.60 -4.76 1.00
CA GLN A 166 11.07 -5.76 1.92
C GLN A 166 12.11 -6.22 2.94
N PRO A 167 11.84 -6.16 4.26
CA PRO A 167 12.84 -6.47 5.30
C PRO A 167 13.33 -7.92 5.26
N GLU A 168 12.51 -8.83 4.72
CA GLU A 168 12.87 -10.23 4.55
C GLU A 168 13.85 -10.47 3.40
N ALA A 169 13.94 -9.57 2.42
CA ALA A 169 14.86 -9.68 1.30
C ALA A 169 16.28 -9.24 1.68
N TYR A 170 17.26 -9.93 1.12
CA TYR A 170 18.67 -9.60 1.27
C TYR A 170 19.34 -9.33 -0.07
N GLU A 171 19.18 -10.26 -1.01
CA GLU A 171 19.77 -10.15 -2.35
C GLU A 171 18.74 -10.58 -3.41
N ILE A 172 18.69 -9.87 -4.52
CA ILE A 172 17.91 -10.26 -5.70
C ILE A 172 18.85 -10.51 -6.87
N LYS A 173 18.70 -11.69 -7.49
CA LYS A 173 19.44 -12.16 -8.65
C LYS A 173 18.53 -12.15 -9.88
N ILE A 174 18.98 -11.48 -10.93
CA ILE A 174 18.28 -11.38 -12.22
C ILE A 174 19.30 -11.77 -13.30
N GLY A 175 19.12 -12.94 -13.92
CA GLY A 175 20.16 -13.51 -14.78
C GLY A 175 21.48 -13.71 -14.01
N GLU A 176 22.54 -13.02 -14.43
CA GLU A 176 23.86 -13.06 -13.77
C GLU A 176 24.08 -11.92 -12.76
N GLN A 177 23.20 -10.90 -12.76
CA GLN A 177 23.38 -9.72 -11.94
C GLN A 177 22.79 -9.92 -10.55
N LEU A 178 23.53 -9.43 -9.55
CA LEU A 178 23.17 -9.47 -8.14
C LEU A 178 22.98 -8.06 -7.62
N TYR A 179 21.85 -7.82 -6.98
CA TYR A 179 21.50 -6.54 -6.38
C TYR A 179 21.24 -6.71 -4.89
N ARG A 180 21.80 -5.79 -4.11
CA ARG A 180 21.69 -5.75 -2.64
C ARG A 180 21.37 -4.33 -2.19
N ARG A 181 20.91 -4.20 -0.95
CA ARG A 181 20.73 -2.87 -0.33
C ARG A 181 22.11 -2.21 -0.15
N PRO A 182 22.20 -0.88 -0.30
CA PRO A 182 23.45 -0.17 -0.03
C PRO A 182 23.98 -0.48 1.38
N GLY A 183 25.22 -0.95 1.47
CA GLY A 183 25.89 -1.26 2.75
C GLY A 183 25.74 -2.70 3.25
N ASP A 184 24.90 -3.54 2.64
CA ASP A 184 24.85 -4.97 2.99
C ASP A 184 26.10 -5.68 2.43
N PRO A 185 26.85 -6.49 3.22
CA PRO A 185 28.01 -7.27 2.75
C PRO A 185 27.60 -8.37 1.75
N PRO A 186 28.54 -9.09 1.12
CA PRO A 186 28.23 -10.26 0.31
C PRO A 186 27.54 -11.36 1.13
N LEU A 187 26.57 -12.05 0.51
CA LEU A 187 25.79 -13.08 1.21
C LEU A 187 26.67 -14.19 1.80
N ASP A 188 27.72 -14.60 1.09
CA ASP A 188 28.62 -15.67 1.54
C ASP A 188 29.33 -15.31 2.85
N GLU A 189 29.80 -14.07 3.00
CA GLU A 189 30.44 -13.57 4.23
C GLU A 189 29.45 -13.56 5.41
N VAL A 190 28.19 -13.22 5.17
CA VAL A 190 27.16 -13.26 6.22
C VAL A 190 26.82 -14.69 6.63
N VAL A 191 26.77 -15.61 5.66
CA VAL A 191 26.52 -17.02 5.96
C VAL A 191 27.68 -17.63 6.74
N GLU A 192 28.93 -17.30 6.40
CA GLU A 192 30.12 -17.75 7.12
C GLU A 192 30.14 -17.22 8.56
N SER A 193 29.98 -15.91 8.77
CA SER A 193 29.95 -15.31 10.11
C SER A 193 28.81 -15.87 11.00
N LEU A 194 27.66 -16.20 10.43
CA LEU A 194 26.58 -16.88 11.16
C LEU A 194 26.94 -18.32 11.54
N ARG A 195 27.64 -19.05 10.67
CA ARG A 195 28.13 -20.40 10.98
C ARG A 195 29.15 -20.38 12.11
N GLU A 196 30.12 -19.46 12.07
CA GLU A 196 31.12 -19.28 13.14
C GLU A 196 30.48 -18.94 14.48
N LYS A 197 29.49 -18.04 14.50
CA LYS A 197 28.74 -17.70 15.73
C LYS A 197 27.97 -18.89 16.29
N SER A 198 27.42 -19.75 15.42
CA SER A 198 26.69 -20.94 15.85
C SER A 198 27.62 -22.00 16.46
N SER A 199 28.83 -22.19 15.90
CA SER A 199 29.81 -23.14 16.43
C SER A 199 30.39 -22.66 17.77
N SER A 200 30.69 -21.37 17.92
CA SER A 200 31.20 -20.82 19.19
C SER A 200 30.21 -20.93 20.35
N THR A 201 28.90 -20.80 20.06
CA THR A 201 27.85 -20.91 21.09
C THR A 201 27.70 -22.34 21.59
N SER A 202 27.98 -23.35 20.76
CA SER A 202 27.89 -24.76 21.15
C SER A 202 29.03 -25.25 22.07
N HIS A 203 30.16 -24.54 22.12
CA HIS A 203 31.30 -24.88 22.99
C HIS A 203 31.27 -24.22 24.39
N GLY A 204 30.26 -23.38 24.67
CA GLY A 204 30.15 -22.64 25.94
C GLY A 204 29.18 -23.22 26.96
N HIS A 205 28.63 -24.42 26.75
CA HIS A 205 27.59 -25.01 27.61
C HIS A 205 27.91 -26.43 28.10
N ASP A 206 29.19 -26.71 28.37
CA ASP A 206 29.61 -27.92 29.08
C ASP A 206 30.38 -27.51 30.34
N GLY A 207 29.65 -27.34 31.45
CA GLY A 207 30.25 -27.18 32.78
C GLY A 207 29.55 -26.17 33.65
N ASP A 208 28.41 -26.57 34.27
CA ASP A 208 28.31 -26.66 35.73
C ASP A 208 26.93 -27.24 36.10
N SER A 209 26.82 -28.57 36.19
CA SER A 209 25.72 -29.21 36.91
C SER A 209 26.31 -30.13 37.96
N LEU A 210 26.85 -29.51 38.99
CA LEU A 210 27.26 -30.17 40.23
C LEU A 210 25.99 -30.54 41.02
N TYR A 211 25.40 -31.70 40.73
CA TYR A 211 24.51 -32.35 41.70
C TYR A 211 25.38 -33.23 42.60
N PRO A 212 25.42 -32.99 43.92
CA PRO A 212 26.00 -33.95 44.84
C PRO A 212 25.07 -35.16 44.91
N ASN A 213 25.63 -36.33 44.63
CA ASN A 213 25.00 -37.60 44.95
C ASN A 213 24.95 -37.73 46.48
N ASP A 214 23.79 -37.50 47.06
CA ASP A 214 23.51 -37.96 48.42
C ASP A 214 22.91 -39.36 48.33
N GLU A 215 23.70 -40.32 48.81
CA GLU A 215 23.30 -41.69 49.13
C GLU A 215 22.07 -41.69 50.06
N LEU A 216 21.13 -42.60 49.81
CA LEU A 216 20.46 -43.48 50.80
C LEU A 216 19.61 -44.54 50.09
#